data_AF-A0A5K1HST1-F1
#
_entry.id   AF-A0A5K1HST1-F1
#
_cell.length_a   1.000
_cell.length_b   1.000
_cell.length_c   1.000
_cell.angle_alpha   90.00
_cell.angle_beta   90.00
_cell.angle_gamma   90.00
#
_symmetry.space_group_name_H-M   'P 1'
#
loop_
_entity.id
_entity.type
_entity.pdbx_description
1 polymer ?
#
loop_
_entity_poly.entity_id
_entity_poly.type
_entity_poly.pdbx_seq_one_letter_code
_entity_poly.pdbx_strand_id
1 'polypeptide(L)'
;GMTERILIQTLIGRVLANDVYLGLRCIATRNQDIGIGLVNRFMTSRAQPIYIRTPFTCRSASWICRLCYGRSPTHGDLVELGEAVGIIAGQSIGEPGTQLTLRTFHTGGVFTGGTAEHVRAPSNGKIKFNEDLVHPTRTRHGHPAFLCYVDLYVTIESQDIIHSVNIPPKSFLLVQNDQYVESEQVIAEIRAGTSTFHFKERVRKHIYSDSEEKCIGVP
;
A
#
# COMPACT_ATOMS: atom_id res chain seq x y z
N GLY A 1 -7.28 5.68 -11.32
CA GLY A 1 -6.83 4.42 -10.69
C GLY A 1 -6.12 4.70 -9.36
N MET A 2 -6.10 3.75 -8.42
CA MET A 2 -5.49 3.90 -7.08
C MET A 2 -4.03 4.41 -7.13
N THR A 3 -3.29 4.05 -8.18
CA THR A 3 -1.93 4.53 -8.49
C THR A 3 -1.83 6.03 -8.78
N GLU A 4 -2.83 6.62 -9.43
CA GLU A 4 -2.84 8.06 -9.74
C GLU A 4 -3.01 8.89 -8.47
N ARG A 5 -3.83 8.42 -7.53
CA ARG A 5 -4.05 9.11 -6.24
C ARG A 5 -2.79 9.14 -5.39
N ILE A 6 -2.02 8.06 -5.35
CA ILE A 6 -0.76 7.97 -4.62
C ILE A 6 0.29 8.92 -5.22
N LEU A 7 0.36 8.98 -6.56
CA LEU A 7 1.26 9.88 -7.26
C LEU A 7 0.93 11.36 -6.96
N ILE A 8 -0.36 11.71 -6.98
CA ILE A 8 -0.84 13.05 -6.65
C ILE A 8 -0.43 13.43 -5.21
N GLN A 9 -0.66 12.55 -4.24
CA GLN A 9 -0.30 12.79 -2.84
C GLN A 9 1.21 12.96 -2.63
N THR A 10 2.03 12.25 -3.42
CA THR A 10 3.49 12.30 -3.28
C THR A 10 4.10 13.56 -3.90
N LEU A 11 3.51 14.05 -4.99
CA LEU A 11 4.00 15.22 -5.73
C LEU A 11 3.54 16.56 -5.14
N ILE A 12 2.33 16.60 -4.56
CA ILE A 12 1.81 17.84 -3.98
C ILE A 12 2.75 18.36 -2.90
N GLY A 13 3.07 19.65 -3.00
CA GLY A 13 3.94 20.36 -2.07
C GLY A 13 5.43 20.10 -2.22
N ARG A 14 5.84 19.33 -3.23
CA ARG A 14 7.24 19.27 -3.67
C ARG A 14 7.57 20.43 -4.60
N VAL A 15 8.86 20.62 -4.87
CA VAL A 15 9.38 21.68 -5.74
C VAL A 15 10.14 21.07 -6.90
N LEU A 16 9.97 21.63 -8.10
CA LEU A 16 10.65 21.15 -9.30
C LEU A 16 12.16 21.41 -9.25
N ALA A 17 12.94 20.39 -9.60
CA ALA A 17 14.39 20.49 -9.73
C ALA A 17 14.83 21.09 -11.08
N ASN A 18 14.06 20.80 -12.14
CA ASN A 18 14.29 21.25 -13.52
C ASN A 18 13.00 21.77 -14.14
N ASP A 19 13.13 22.55 -15.21
CA ASP A 19 12.01 22.90 -16.08
C ASP A 19 11.36 21.65 -16.69
N VAL A 20 10.04 21.68 -16.85
CA VAL A 20 9.26 20.60 -17.45
C VAL A 20 8.66 21.08 -18.77
N TYR A 21 9.04 20.38 -19.84
CA TYR A 21 8.60 20.69 -21.21
C TYR A 21 7.66 19.60 -21.75
N LEU A 22 6.70 20.03 -22.56
CA LEU A 22 5.92 19.18 -23.45
C LEU A 22 6.19 19.62 -24.89
N GLY A 23 7.00 18.83 -25.59
CA GLY A 23 7.57 19.24 -26.88
C GLY A 23 8.44 20.49 -26.68
N LEU A 24 8.11 21.57 -27.41
CA LEU A 24 8.82 22.85 -27.34
C LEU A 24 8.23 23.81 -26.30
N ARG A 25 7.14 23.43 -25.61
CA ARG A 25 6.44 24.31 -24.68
C ARG A 25 6.84 24.00 -23.23
N CYS A 26 7.34 25.01 -22.52
CA CYS A 26 7.53 24.92 -21.06
C CYS A 26 6.16 24.92 -20.36
N ILE A 27 5.89 23.90 -19.54
CA ILE A 27 4.64 23.79 -18.75
C ILE A 27 4.88 24.25 -17.31
N ALA A 28 6.09 24.05 -16.79
CA ALA A 28 6.46 24.40 -15.43
C ALA A 28 7.96 24.71 -15.36
N THR A 29 8.33 25.69 -14.55
CA THR A 29 9.72 26.15 -14.42
C THR A 29 10.41 25.52 -13.21
N ARG A 30 11.74 25.47 -13.24
CA ARG A 30 12.58 25.11 -12.11
C ARG A 30 12.21 25.94 -10.88
N ASN A 31 12.30 25.32 -9.70
CA ASN A 31 11.96 25.90 -8.40
C ASN A 31 10.47 26.27 -8.21
N GLN A 32 9.60 25.91 -9.15
CA GLN A 32 8.16 26.07 -8.98
C GLN A 32 7.60 25.00 -8.02
N ASP A 33 6.70 25.43 -7.14
CA ASP A 33 5.98 24.54 -6.24
C ASP A 33 4.91 23.74 -6.99
N ILE A 34 4.75 22.47 -6.62
CA ILE A 34 3.84 21.54 -7.27
C ILE A 34 2.51 21.55 -6.52
N GLY A 35 1.60 22.41 -6.98
CA GLY A 35 0.21 22.44 -6.53
C GLY A 35 -0.70 21.50 -7.33
N ILE A 36 -1.95 21.37 -6.90
CA ILE A 36 -2.93 20.46 -7.53
C ILE A 36 -3.18 20.77 -9.02
N GLY A 37 -3.18 22.05 -9.39
CA GLY A 37 -3.34 22.47 -10.79
C GLY A 37 -2.19 22.01 -11.69
N LEU A 38 -0.96 22.06 -11.17
CA LEU A 38 0.24 21.62 -11.89
C LEU A 38 0.26 20.09 -12.06
N VAL A 39 -0.09 19.36 -11.00
CA VAL A 39 -0.19 17.90 -11.02
C VAL A 39 -1.23 17.44 -12.04
N ASN A 40 -2.41 18.05 -12.08
CA ASN A 40 -3.44 17.69 -13.06
C ASN A 40 -2.97 17.91 -14.51
N ARG A 41 -2.17 18.95 -14.76
CA ARG A 41 -1.54 19.17 -16.08
C ARG A 41 -0.53 18.09 -16.41
N PHE A 42 0.29 17.66 -15.45
CA PHE A 42 1.26 16.57 -15.65
C PHE A 42 0.59 15.23 -15.96
N MET A 43 -0.50 14.91 -15.24
CA MET A 43 -1.28 13.69 -15.47
C MET A 43 -1.90 13.66 -16.88
N THR A 44 -2.46 14.79 -17.30
CA THR A 44 -3.14 14.89 -18.61
C THR A 44 -2.16 14.85 -19.78
N SER A 45 -0.95 15.40 -19.60
CA SER A 45 0.02 15.57 -20.68
C SER A 45 0.96 14.38 -20.92
N ARG A 46 0.85 13.28 -20.14
CA ARG A 46 1.81 12.15 -20.13
C ARG A 46 3.26 12.65 -20.16
N ALA A 47 3.57 13.59 -19.27
CA ALA A 47 4.87 14.24 -19.23
C ALA A 47 6.03 13.23 -19.01
N GLN A 48 7.21 13.60 -19.51
CA GLN A 48 8.48 12.92 -19.25
C GLN A 48 8.77 12.79 -17.73
N PRO A 49 9.74 11.96 -17.31
CA PRO A 49 10.13 11.84 -15.90
C PRO A 49 10.34 13.21 -15.24
N ILE A 50 9.61 13.46 -14.16
CA ILE A 50 9.64 14.72 -13.40
C ILE A 50 10.71 14.60 -12.32
N TYR A 51 11.61 15.58 -12.27
CA TYR A 51 12.62 15.66 -11.22
C TYR A 51 12.16 16.65 -10.15
N ILE A 52 12.05 16.15 -8.92
CA ILE A 52 11.70 16.94 -7.75
C ILE A 52 12.93 17.14 -6.86
N ARG A 53 12.96 18.27 -6.15
CA ARG A 53 13.93 18.50 -5.07
C ARG A 53 13.52 17.70 -3.84
N THR A 54 14.52 17.19 -3.12
CA THR A 54 14.31 16.42 -1.91
C THR A 54 15.32 16.80 -0.84
N PRO A 55 15.01 16.62 0.45
CA PRO A 55 15.98 16.87 1.52
C PRO A 55 17.27 16.05 1.35
N PHE A 56 17.16 14.82 0.84
CA PHE A 56 18.29 13.91 0.59
C PHE A 56 19.27 14.37 -0.49
N THR A 57 18.85 15.28 -1.36
CA THR A 57 19.66 15.83 -2.46
C THR A 57 20.08 17.27 -2.19
N CYS A 58 19.75 17.81 -1.01
CA CYS A 58 20.15 19.15 -0.61
C CYS A 58 21.66 19.25 -0.44
N ARG A 59 22.24 20.39 -0.83
CA ARG A 59 23.68 20.67 -0.79
C ARG A 59 24.11 21.57 0.35
N SER A 60 23.15 22.04 1.13
CA SER A 60 23.47 22.89 2.26
C SER A 60 24.23 22.08 3.32
N ALA A 61 25.29 22.67 3.86
CA ALA A 61 26.28 21.97 4.68
C ALA A 61 25.75 21.54 6.06
N SER A 62 24.84 22.32 6.63
CA SER A 62 24.36 22.12 8.01
C SER A 62 22.84 22.07 8.13
N TRP A 63 22.13 22.30 7.02
CA TRP A 63 20.70 22.61 7.03
C TRP A 63 20.03 22.09 5.78
N ILE A 64 18.71 21.91 5.81
CA ILE A 64 17.93 21.68 4.58
C ILE A 64 17.58 23.07 4.00
N CYS A 65 17.45 23.25 2.69
CA CYS A 65 16.93 24.51 2.13
C CYS A 65 15.41 24.45 1.93
N ARG A 66 14.74 25.62 1.95
CA ARG A 66 13.27 25.68 1.82
C ARG A 66 12.73 24.96 0.58
N LEU A 67 13.48 25.02 -0.53
CA LEU A 67 13.10 24.41 -1.80
C LEU A 67 13.27 22.89 -1.80
N CYS A 68 14.25 22.36 -1.06
CA CYS A 68 14.45 20.92 -0.93
C CYS A 68 13.45 20.28 0.03
N TYR A 69 12.98 21.03 1.03
CA TYR A 69 11.89 20.59 1.90
C TYR A 69 10.53 20.63 1.18
N GLY A 70 10.18 21.81 0.63
CA GLY A 70 8.91 22.06 -0.04
C GLY A 70 7.90 22.78 0.85
N ARG A 71 6.63 22.40 0.74
CA ARG A 71 5.53 23.01 1.50
C ARG A 71 5.50 22.55 2.94
N SER A 72 5.13 23.47 3.84
CA SER A 72 4.84 23.14 5.23
C SER A 72 3.52 22.38 5.32
N PRO A 73 3.44 21.28 6.10
CA PRO A 73 2.21 20.51 6.28
C PRO A 73 1.11 21.30 7.01
N THR A 74 1.44 22.41 7.69
CA THR A 74 0.49 23.20 8.48
C THR A 74 -0.16 24.33 7.68
N HIS A 75 0.60 25.04 6.84
CA HIS A 75 0.13 26.26 6.18
C HIS A 75 -0.16 26.09 4.69
N GLY A 76 0.26 24.98 4.07
CA GLY A 76 -0.02 24.71 2.66
C GLY A 76 0.78 25.55 1.66
N ASP A 77 1.68 26.41 2.14
CA ASP A 77 2.67 27.18 1.39
C ASP A 77 4.10 26.66 1.63
N LEU A 78 5.08 27.18 0.89
CA LEU A 78 6.49 26.82 1.09
C LEU A 78 6.93 27.12 2.53
N VAL A 79 7.67 26.18 3.13
CA VAL A 79 8.20 26.28 4.49
C VAL A 79 8.93 27.61 4.74
N GLU A 80 8.74 28.14 5.94
CA GLU A 80 9.35 29.40 6.37
C GLU A 80 10.81 29.22 6.76
N LEU A 81 11.61 30.27 6.58
CA LEU A 81 13.01 30.25 6.99
C LEU A 81 13.10 30.19 8.52
N GLY A 82 13.84 29.21 9.04
CA GLY A 82 14.00 28.98 10.48
C GLY A 82 12.95 28.07 11.12
N GLU A 83 11.98 27.55 10.35
CA GLU A 83 11.02 26.56 10.87
C GLU A 83 11.73 25.26 11.27
N ALA A 84 11.47 24.78 12.49
CA ALA A 84 12.11 23.61 13.08
C ALA A 84 11.53 22.29 12.54
N VAL A 85 11.71 22.06 11.23
CA VAL A 85 11.11 20.91 10.50
C VAL A 85 11.54 19.54 11.05
N GLY A 86 12.72 19.44 11.67
CA GLY A 86 13.20 18.21 12.29
C GLY A 86 12.36 17.79 13.50
N ILE A 87 12.02 18.74 14.37
CA ILE A 87 11.15 18.50 15.53
C ILE A 87 9.75 18.11 15.07
N ILE A 88 9.20 18.84 14.08
CA ILE A 88 7.87 18.56 13.50
C ILE A 88 7.83 17.14 12.92
N ALA A 89 8.86 16.75 12.16
CA ALA A 89 8.97 15.40 11.59
C ALA A 89 9.07 14.32 12.69
N GLY A 90 9.88 14.57 13.72
CA GLY A 90 10.05 13.66 14.85
C GLY A 90 8.74 13.41 15.60
N GLN A 91 7.97 14.47 15.90
CA GLN A 91 6.66 14.35 16.56
C GLN A 91 5.63 13.66 15.68
N SER A 92 5.60 13.99 14.38
CA SER A 92 4.67 13.40 13.41
C SER A 92 4.83 11.89 13.26
N ILE A 93 5.99 11.34 13.59
CA ILE A 93 6.24 9.89 13.62
C ILE A 93 6.08 9.34 15.05
N GLY A 94 6.62 10.04 16.04
CA GLY A 94 6.70 9.58 17.43
C GLY A 94 5.35 9.42 18.10
N GLU A 95 4.48 10.44 18.06
CA GLU A 95 3.19 10.41 18.75
C GLU A 95 2.22 9.36 18.14
N PRO A 96 2.06 9.27 16.81
CA PRO A 96 1.26 8.18 16.24
C PRO A 96 1.86 6.80 16.51
N GLY A 97 3.19 6.68 16.59
CA GLY A 97 3.89 5.43 16.88
C GLY A 97 3.63 4.92 18.31
N THR A 98 3.72 5.80 19.31
CA THR A 98 3.38 5.44 20.69
C THR A 98 1.90 5.10 20.81
N GLN A 99 1.02 5.85 20.14
CA GLN A 99 -0.41 5.57 20.09
C GLN A 99 -0.73 4.21 19.44
N LEU A 100 -0.08 3.88 18.31
CA LEU A 100 -0.29 2.60 17.63
C LEU A 100 0.16 1.43 18.49
N THR A 101 1.27 1.58 19.20
CA THR A 101 1.79 0.58 20.13
C THR A 101 0.80 0.34 21.28
N LEU A 102 0.36 1.41 21.95
CA LEU A 102 -0.64 1.33 23.01
C LEU A 102 -1.96 0.72 22.50
N ARG A 103 -2.48 1.18 21.36
CA ARG A 103 -3.70 0.61 20.76
C ARG A 103 -3.54 -0.87 20.45
N THR A 104 -2.38 -1.32 19.97
CA THR A 104 -2.14 -2.74 19.67
C THR A 104 -2.19 -3.59 20.94
N PHE A 105 -1.57 -3.16 22.03
CA PHE A 105 -1.59 -3.89 23.30
C PHE A 105 -2.95 -3.80 24.01
N HIS A 106 -3.58 -2.63 24.08
CA HIS A 106 -4.89 -2.45 24.71
C HIS A 106 -6.02 -3.13 23.91
N THR A 107 -5.90 -3.23 22.59
CA THR A 107 -6.83 -4.01 21.74
C THR A 107 -6.42 -5.50 21.66
N GLY A 108 -5.30 -5.90 22.29
CA GLY A 108 -4.68 -7.22 22.21
C GLY A 108 -5.53 -8.40 22.71
N GLY A 109 -6.75 -8.17 23.21
CA GLY A 109 -7.74 -9.20 23.53
C GLY A 109 -8.84 -9.41 22.46
N VAL A 110 -8.95 -8.52 21.47
CA VAL A 110 -9.94 -8.61 20.38
C VAL A 110 -9.21 -8.63 19.04
N PHE A 111 -8.42 -9.69 18.85
CA PHE A 111 -7.79 -9.98 17.56
C PHE A 111 -8.85 -10.54 16.59
N THR A 112 -9.66 -9.67 15.99
CA THR A 112 -10.41 -10.01 14.77
C THR A 112 -9.47 -9.89 13.57
N GLY A 113 -8.40 -10.69 13.59
CA GLY A 113 -7.37 -10.66 12.56
C GLY A 113 -7.95 -11.08 11.21
N GLY A 114 -8.35 -10.10 10.40
CA GLY A 114 -8.82 -10.28 9.04
C GLY A 114 -10.22 -10.89 8.97
N THR A 115 -11.12 -10.19 8.27
CA THR A 115 -12.31 -10.82 7.69
C THR A 115 -11.84 -11.79 6.62
N ALA A 116 -11.34 -12.95 7.03
CA ALA A 116 -11.15 -14.04 6.10
C ALA A 116 -12.53 -14.35 5.52
N GLU A 117 -12.66 -14.27 4.21
CA GLU A 117 -13.90 -14.66 3.56
C GLU A 117 -14.02 -16.18 3.70
N HIS A 118 -15.17 -16.62 4.21
CA HIS A 118 -15.43 -18.03 4.44
C HIS A 118 -16.38 -18.56 3.38
N VAL A 119 -16.06 -19.72 2.84
CA VAL A 119 -17.00 -20.49 2.03
C VAL A 119 -17.76 -21.42 2.96
N ARG A 120 -19.09 -21.41 2.87
CA ARG A 120 -19.98 -22.24 3.67
C ARG A 120 -20.64 -23.31 2.79
N ALA A 121 -20.97 -24.45 3.39
CA ALA A 121 -21.69 -25.51 2.70
C ALA A 121 -23.13 -25.06 2.39
N PRO A 122 -23.58 -25.07 1.12
CA PRO A 122 -24.94 -24.69 0.74
C PRO A 122 -26.03 -25.65 1.22
N SER A 123 -25.66 -26.88 1.59
CA SER A 123 -26.61 -27.92 2.02
C SER A 123 -25.91 -28.96 2.89
N ASN A 124 -26.73 -29.78 3.55
CA ASN A 124 -26.26 -30.99 4.22
C ASN A 124 -25.84 -32.06 3.19
N GLY A 125 -24.70 -32.72 3.40
CA GLY A 125 -24.27 -33.80 2.53
C GLY A 125 -22.83 -34.24 2.75
N LYS A 126 -22.37 -35.21 1.96
CA LYS A 126 -20.97 -35.63 1.94
C LYS A 126 -20.17 -34.79 0.96
N ILE A 127 -19.05 -34.25 1.42
CA ILE A 127 -18.18 -33.42 0.61
C ILE A 127 -17.18 -34.28 -0.17
N LYS A 128 -16.96 -33.95 -1.44
CA LYS A 128 -15.99 -34.59 -2.31
C LYS A 128 -15.19 -33.57 -3.10
N PHE A 129 -13.90 -33.83 -3.26
CA PHE A 129 -13.00 -33.01 -4.07
C PHE A 129 -11.80 -33.86 -4.53
N ASN A 130 -11.04 -33.35 -5.49
CA ASN A 130 -9.84 -34.02 -5.97
C ASN A 130 -8.68 -33.79 -4.99
N GLU A 131 -8.26 -34.85 -4.29
CA GLU A 131 -7.15 -34.82 -3.33
C GLU A 131 -5.81 -34.48 -3.97
N ASP A 132 -5.60 -34.80 -5.25
CA ASP A 132 -4.33 -34.51 -5.96
C ASP A 132 -4.08 -33.01 -6.16
N LEU A 133 -5.13 -32.18 -6.01
CA LEU A 133 -5.06 -30.73 -6.20
C LEU A 133 -4.83 -29.96 -4.90
N VAL A 134 -4.73 -30.65 -3.76
CA VAL A 134 -4.56 -30.03 -2.45
C VAL A 134 -3.37 -30.59 -1.69
N HIS A 135 -2.77 -29.77 -0.82
CA HIS A 135 -1.65 -30.19 0.02
C HIS A 135 -1.96 -30.00 1.50
N PRO A 136 -1.72 -31.01 2.37
CA PRO A 136 -1.95 -30.88 3.80
C PRO A 136 -1.04 -29.80 4.40
N THR A 137 -1.63 -28.96 5.24
CA THR A 137 -0.97 -27.82 5.87
C THR A 137 -1.62 -27.49 7.22
N ARG A 138 -1.19 -26.40 7.86
CA ARG A 138 -1.80 -25.86 9.06
C ARG A 138 -2.21 -24.41 8.85
N THR A 139 -3.36 -24.04 9.41
CA THR A 139 -3.78 -22.63 9.48
C THR A 139 -2.84 -21.84 10.39
N ARG A 140 -2.94 -20.50 10.37
CA ARG A 140 -2.19 -19.62 11.29
C ARG A 140 -2.44 -19.90 12.78
N HIS A 141 -3.54 -20.59 13.08
CA HIS A 141 -3.92 -20.99 14.44
C HIS A 141 -3.48 -22.44 14.78
N GLY A 142 -2.75 -23.11 13.90
CA GLY A 142 -2.25 -24.48 14.11
C GLY A 142 -3.24 -25.59 13.77
N HIS A 143 -4.45 -25.28 13.29
CA HIS A 143 -5.46 -26.27 12.92
C HIS A 143 -5.10 -26.94 11.58
N PRO A 144 -5.30 -28.27 11.43
CA PRO A 144 -5.11 -28.95 10.15
C PRO A 144 -6.00 -28.36 9.05
N ALA A 145 -5.46 -28.22 7.85
CA ALA A 145 -6.17 -27.75 6.67
C ALA A 145 -5.51 -28.30 5.40
N PHE A 146 -6.14 -28.09 4.23
CA PHE A 146 -5.54 -28.38 2.93
C PHE A 146 -5.41 -27.10 2.10
N LEU A 147 -4.23 -26.84 1.54
CA LEU A 147 -3.98 -25.69 0.66
C LEU A 147 -4.24 -26.07 -0.80
N CYS A 148 -5.06 -25.29 -1.49
CA CYS A 148 -5.24 -25.39 -2.94
C CYS A 148 -4.32 -24.41 -3.67
N TYR A 149 -3.66 -24.87 -4.74
CA TYR A 149 -2.82 -24.00 -5.60
C TYR A 149 -3.53 -23.54 -6.87
N VAL A 150 -4.60 -24.23 -7.25
CA VAL A 150 -5.45 -23.96 -8.41
C VAL A 150 -6.92 -23.87 -7.97
N ASP A 151 -7.80 -23.43 -8.86
CA ASP A 151 -9.25 -23.47 -8.60
C ASP A 151 -9.70 -24.91 -8.33
N LEU A 152 -10.32 -25.12 -7.17
CA LEU A 152 -10.79 -26.42 -6.71
C LEU A 152 -12.32 -26.46 -6.71
N TYR A 153 -12.90 -27.37 -7.48
CA TYR A 153 -14.33 -27.65 -7.42
C TYR A 153 -14.60 -28.69 -6.33
N VAL A 154 -15.47 -28.31 -5.40
CA VAL A 154 -15.91 -29.15 -4.30
C VAL A 154 -17.39 -29.45 -4.47
N THR A 155 -17.76 -30.73 -4.39
CA THR A 155 -19.15 -31.19 -4.52
C THR A 155 -19.68 -31.67 -3.19
N ILE A 156 -20.91 -31.29 -2.85
CA ILE A 156 -21.63 -31.77 -1.68
C ILE A 156 -22.79 -32.61 -2.16
N GLU A 157 -22.72 -33.91 -1.91
CA GLU A 157 -23.70 -34.91 -2.32
C GLU A 157 -24.69 -35.17 -1.19
N SER A 158 -25.96 -34.89 -1.44
CA SER A 158 -27.10 -35.30 -0.62
C SER A 158 -27.91 -36.39 -1.33
N GLN A 159 -28.96 -36.92 -0.70
CA GLN A 159 -29.71 -38.07 -1.23
C GLN A 159 -30.25 -37.86 -2.65
N ASP A 160 -30.63 -36.62 -3.01
CA ASP A 160 -31.22 -36.29 -4.32
C ASP A 160 -30.56 -35.09 -5.03
N ILE A 161 -29.58 -34.42 -4.41
CA ILE A 161 -29.04 -33.14 -4.90
C ILE A 161 -27.52 -33.11 -4.75
N ILE A 162 -26.83 -32.64 -5.81
CA ILE A 162 -25.40 -32.37 -5.81
C ILE A 162 -25.19 -30.86 -5.95
N HIS A 163 -24.56 -30.24 -4.96
CA HIS A 163 -24.15 -28.83 -5.02
C HIS A 163 -22.65 -28.73 -5.31
N SER A 164 -22.26 -27.92 -6.30
CA SER A 164 -20.85 -27.65 -6.60
C SER A 164 -20.47 -26.23 -6.18
N VAL A 165 -19.33 -26.10 -5.51
CA VAL A 165 -18.77 -24.84 -5.02
C VAL A 165 -17.34 -24.72 -5.54
N ASN A 166 -16.99 -23.55 -6.07
CA ASN A 166 -15.63 -23.24 -6.50
C ASN A 166 -14.86 -22.60 -5.34
N ILE A 167 -13.67 -23.14 -5.05
CA ILE A 167 -12.71 -22.59 -4.11
C ILE A 167 -11.51 -22.03 -4.89
N PRO A 168 -11.25 -20.72 -4.80
CA PRO A 168 -10.15 -20.09 -5.55
C PRO A 168 -8.78 -20.49 -5.01
N PRO A 169 -7.71 -20.38 -5.82
CA PRO A 169 -6.35 -20.74 -5.42
C PRO A 169 -5.86 -19.95 -4.20
N LYS A 170 -4.92 -20.55 -3.46
CA LYS A 170 -4.33 -20.04 -2.20
C LYS A 170 -5.32 -19.97 -1.03
N SER A 171 -6.47 -20.62 -1.15
CA SER A 171 -7.43 -20.80 -0.06
C SER A 171 -7.12 -22.07 0.74
N PHE A 172 -7.58 -22.10 2.00
CA PHE A 172 -7.51 -23.30 2.84
C PHE A 172 -8.85 -24.00 2.86
N LEU A 173 -8.87 -25.29 2.54
CA LEU A 173 -9.97 -26.18 2.82
C LEU A 173 -9.85 -26.70 4.27
N LEU A 174 -10.93 -26.61 5.03
CA LEU A 174 -10.96 -26.93 6.46
C LEU A 174 -11.62 -28.29 6.77
N VAL A 175 -12.02 -29.01 5.72
CA VAL A 175 -12.73 -30.29 5.79
C VAL A 175 -11.96 -31.37 5.04
N GLN A 176 -12.20 -32.63 5.40
CA GLN A 176 -11.62 -33.81 4.75
C GLN A 176 -12.50 -34.29 3.60
N ASN A 177 -11.90 -35.03 2.67
CA ASN A 177 -12.65 -35.71 1.61
C ASN A 177 -13.59 -36.77 2.22
N ASP A 178 -14.76 -36.96 1.62
CA ASP A 178 -15.86 -37.81 2.11
C ASP A 178 -16.44 -37.45 3.50
N GLN A 179 -16.05 -36.31 4.07
CA GLN A 179 -16.62 -35.81 5.33
C GLN A 179 -18.08 -35.38 5.15
N TYR A 180 -18.96 -35.74 6.09
CA TYR A 180 -20.30 -35.17 6.15
C TYR A 180 -20.25 -33.74 6.70
N VAL A 181 -20.89 -32.80 6.00
CA VAL A 181 -20.99 -31.39 6.39
C VAL A 181 -22.44 -30.98 6.54
N GLU A 182 -22.70 -30.08 7.49
CA GLU A 182 -24.00 -29.46 7.69
C GLU A 182 -24.10 -28.16 6.87
N SER A 183 -25.33 -27.76 6.55
CA SER A 183 -25.64 -26.49 5.90
C SER A 183 -25.07 -25.34 6.73
N GLU A 184 -24.51 -24.34 6.05
CA GLU A 184 -23.82 -23.19 6.63
C GLU A 184 -22.51 -23.51 7.37
N GLN A 185 -22.09 -24.77 7.46
CA GLN A 185 -20.78 -25.13 8.00
C GLN A 185 -19.67 -24.52 7.14
N VAL A 186 -18.67 -23.93 7.79
CA VAL A 186 -17.50 -23.39 7.10
C VAL A 186 -16.66 -24.54 6.54
N ILE A 187 -16.47 -24.54 5.22
CA ILE A 187 -15.68 -25.56 4.50
C ILE A 187 -14.34 -25.03 4.00
N ALA A 188 -14.22 -23.71 3.75
CA ALA A 188 -12.96 -23.10 3.33
C ALA A 188 -12.77 -21.66 3.80
N GLU A 189 -11.51 -21.25 3.87
CA GLU A 189 -11.05 -19.88 4.18
C GLU A 189 -10.32 -19.30 2.96
N ILE A 190 -10.83 -18.23 2.37
CA ILE A 190 -10.26 -17.56 1.19
C ILE A 190 -9.25 -16.50 1.64
N ARG A 191 -8.04 -16.57 1.07
CA ARG A 191 -7.05 -15.51 1.21
C ARG A 191 -7.15 -14.57 0.01
N ALA A 192 -7.87 -13.46 0.19
CA ALA A 192 -7.88 -12.37 -0.79
C ALA A 192 -6.43 -11.89 -1.03
N GLY A 193 -5.94 -12.08 -2.25
CA GLY A 193 -4.57 -11.76 -2.64
C GLY A 193 -4.39 -10.25 -2.86
N THR A 194 -3.98 -9.52 -1.84
CA THR A 194 -3.39 -8.19 -2.06
C THR A 194 -1.94 -8.37 -2.45
N SER A 195 -1.67 -8.52 -3.75
CA SER A 195 -0.32 -8.42 -4.29
C SER A 195 0.20 -6.99 -4.06
N THR A 196 1.07 -6.80 -3.07
CA THR A 196 1.84 -5.56 -2.88
C THR A 196 2.82 -5.39 -4.04
N PHE A 197 2.46 -4.54 -5.00
CA PHE A 197 3.37 -4.07 -6.04
C PHE A 197 4.50 -3.26 -5.40
N HIS A 198 5.73 -3.74 -5.56
CA HIS A 198 6.94 -3.09 -5.06
C HIS A 198 7.34 -1.95 -6.02
N PHE A 199 7.10 -0.68 -5.64
CA PHE A 199 7.63 0.47 -6.36
C PHE A 199 9.15 0.52 -6.17
N LYS A 200 9.94 0.52 -7.27
CA LYS A 200 11.38 0.78 -7.24
C LYS A 200 11.61 2.26 -7.53
N GLU A 201 11.67 3.06 -6.47
CA GLU A 201 12.21 4.42 -6.53
C GLU A 201 13.69 4.34 -6.93
N ARG A 202 14.08 5.02 -8.02
CA ARG A 202 15.47 5.13 -8.46
C ARG A 202 15.97 6.54 -8.20
N VAL A 203 16.74 6.71 -7.12
CA VAL A 203 17.44 7.96 -6.83
C VAL A 203 18.66 8.05 -7.75
N ARG A 204 18.76 9.10 -8.56
CA ARG A 204 19.97 9.46 -9.31
C ARG A 204 20.45 10.84 -8.86
N LYS A 205 21.66 10.92 -8.31
CA LYS A 205 22.32 12.20 -8.00
C LYS A 205 22.97 12.74 -9.27
N HIS A 206 22.69 13.98 -9.64
CA HIS A 206 23.43 14.73 -10.66
C HIS A 206 24.08 15.93 -9.99
N ILE A 207 25.38 16.10 -10.19
CA ILE A 207 26.15 17.14 -9.51
C ILE A 207 26.16 18.41 -10.37
N TYR A 208 25.30 19.40 -10.08
CA TYR A 208 25.36 20.76 -10.63
C TYR A 208 25.71 21.79 -9.55
N SER A 209 26.87 22.45 -9.65
CA SER A 209 27.21 23.59 -8.78
C SER A 209 26.40 24.81 -9.19
N ASP A 210 25.64 25.38 -8.26
CA ASP A 210 25.38 26.82 -8.22
C ASP A 210 25.02 27.23 -6.79
N SER A 211 25.62 28.34 -6.39
CA SER A 211 25.57 29.00 -5.09
C SER A 211 24.28 29.81 -4.88
N GLU A 212 23.95 30.04 -3.60
CA GLU A 212 22.85 30.87 -3.08
C GLU A 212 21.48 30.19 -2.92
N GLU A 213 21.34 29.28 -1.94
CA GLU A 213 20.03 28.87 -1.44
C GLU A 213 19.95 29.05 0.08
N LYS A 214 18.98 29.86 0.54
CA LYS A 214 18.72 30.17 1.96
C LYS A 214 18.19 28.93 2.70
N CYS A 215 18.75 28.69 3.88
CA CYS A 215 18.59 27.46 4.64
C CYS A 215 17.49 27.53 5.72
N ILE A 216 16.89 26.38 6.06
CA ILE A 216 15.96 26.19 7.18
C ILE A 216 16.67 25.46 8.33
N GLY A 217 16.44 25.91 9.57
CA GLY A 217 17.05 25.35 10.77
C GLY A 217 16.55 23.94 11.09
N VAL A 218 17.46 23.03 11.42
CA VAL A 218 17.17 21.70 11.96
C VAL A 218 18.08 21.47 13.16
N PRO A 219 17.59 21.48 14.41
CA PRO A 219 18.32 20.82 15.48
C PRO A 219 18.36 19.30 15.25
#